data_AF-A0A9X2LKG1-F1
#
_entry.id   AF-A0A9X2LKG1-F1
#
_cell.length_a   1.000
_cell.length_b   1.000
_cell.length_c   1.000
_cell.angle_alpha   90.00
_cell.angle_beta   90.00
_cell.angle_gamma   90.00
#
_symmetry.space_group_name_H-M   'P 1'
#
loop_
_entity.id
_entity.type
_entity.pdbx_description
1 polymer ?
#
loop_
_entity_poly.entity_id
_entity_poly.type
_entity_poly.pdbx_seq_one_letter_code
_entity_poly.pdbx_strand_id
1 'polypeptide(L)'
;MDSAAATVPAPGGPAAEAAPGDRPRATALRAPRWDPFWLAGILFVLYAALSVCRHRRMLTMSWDLGIFEQAIRGYAHLQAPIADLKGPGTNILGDHFSPVTALLAPFYRLFPGPVTLLVAQAALFALSAIPVARLAAGLLGRKRGLAVGIAYGLSWGVQRAVDFDFHEIAFAMPLLAFSLEAVVRGRWRAAVWWAAPLVLVKEDLGITAAAIGVVLLIRLRGAKARGEGVPQSATPLAAGLVAFGLAAAAITFGLIIPAFNTSGAYDYWNKLDGGAGPAPTISADTAIRTLLWILLPTTGLLALRSPVLIVALPTLAWRFASHDDHYWGTDWHYNAVLMPIVFMALTDALARARESRRPWLRSSAQHMPGAVLAASLALTASMPLYALTEAGTYRVPQSVRAAEQLLDRIPDDATVEADIAPISRLASRCRVFWIGDTRGITPDYLALRLADGKTPEDLVTDGERLHPGVRYVFLGGEGGYGVLKKAGAAAS
;
A
#
# COMPACT_ATOMS: atom_id res chain seq x y z
N MET A 1 -81.87 43.48 -30.69
CA MET A 1 -81.10 42.34 -30.17
C MET A 1 -80.20 41.89 -31.31
N ASP A 2 -78.90 42.07 -31.36
CA ASP A 2 -77.90 42.70 -30.50
C ASP A 2 -76.80 43.19 -31.44
N SER A 3 -76.25 44.37 -31.18
CA SER A 3 -75.14 44.94 -31.94
C SER A 3 -74.09 45.43 -30.96
N ALA A 4 -72.89 44.82 -31.02
CA ALA A 4 -71.60 45.39 -30.59
C ALA A 4 -70.54 44.28 -30.76
N ALA A 5 -69.61 44.38 -31.72
CA ALA A 5 -68.42 45.25 -31.74
C ALA A 5 -67.26 44.68 -30.91
N ALA A 6 -66.17 44.38 -31.62
CA ALA A 6 -64.94 43.82 -31.10
C ALA A 6 -64.16 44.79 -30.21
N THR A 7 -63.66 44.30 -29.08
CA THR A 7 -62.79 45.04 -28.15
C THR A 7 -61.30 44.72 -28.38
N VAL A 8 -60.52 45.79 -28.52
CA VAL A 8 -59.05 45.87 -28.61
C VAL A 8 -58.39 45.56 -27.25
N PRO A 9 -57.18 44.97 -27.19
CA PRO A 9 -56.48 44.71 -25.92
C PRO A 9 -55.83 45.98 -25.36
N ALA A 10 -55.94 46.19 -24.06
CA ALA A 10 -55.27 47.27 -23.32
C ALA A 10 -53.76 46.99 -23.11
N PRO A 11 -52.91 48.04 -22.97
CA PRO A 11 -51.46 47.91 -22.94
C PRO A 11 -50.92 47.47 -21.58
N GLY A 12 -49.71 46.91 -21.61
CA GLY A 12 -49.06 46.12 -20.56
C GLY A 12 -48.87 46.80 -19.19
N GLY A 13 -49.12 46.01 -18.14
CA GLY A 13 -48.63 46.27 -16.79
C GLY A 13 -47.15 45.86 -16.64
N PRO A 14 -46.40 46.50 -15.74
CA PRO A 14 -44.96 46.33 -15.62
C PRO A 14 -44.58 44.91 -15.18
N ALA A 15 -43.55 44.37 -15.84
CA ALA A 15 -42.94 43.10 -15.50
C ALA A 15 -42.50 43.12 -14.03
N ALA A 16 -43.06 42.19 -13.24
CA ALA A 16 -42.60 41.95 -11.88
C ALA A 16 -41.13 41.56 -11.92
N GLU A 17 -40.31 42.44 -11.36
CA GLU A 17 -38.87 42.32 -11.19
C GLU A 17 -38.57 41.03 -10.39
N ALA A 18 -37.94 40.06 -11.06
CA ALA A 18 -37.56 38.80 -10.43
C ALA A 18 -36.49 39.06 -9.37
N ALA A 19 -36.85 38.85 -8.10
CA ALA A 19 -35.92 38.93 -6.98
C ALA A 19 -34.70 37.99 -7.20
N PRO A 20 -33.46 38.48 -7.11
CA PRO A 20 -32.28 37.64 -7.23
C PRO A 20 -32.01 36.94 -5.89
N GLY A 21 -32.63 35.77 -5.69
CA GLY A 21 -32.58 35.10 -4.39
C GLY A 21 -32.50 33.58 -4.36
N ASP A 22 -33.13 32.86 -5.29
CA ASP A 22 -33.20 31.39 -5.19
C ASP A 22 -32.29 30.70 -6.21
N ARG A 23 -31.02 30.53 -5.82
CA ARG A 23 -30.24 29.40 -6.34
C ARG A 23 -30.88 28.13 -5.80
N PRO A 24 -31.33 27.19 -6.65
CA PRO A 24 -31.85 25.92 -6.15
C PRO A 24 -30.78 25.25 -5.29
N ARG A 25 -31.07 25.12 -3.99
CA ARG A 25 -30.29 24.29 -3.07
C ARG A 25 -30.09 22.95 -3.76
N ALA A 26 -28.85 22.66 -4.13
CA ALA A 26 -28.47 21.38 -4.70
C ALA A 26 -29.06 20.29 -3.80
N THR A 27 -30.03 19.53 -4.33
CA THR A 27 -30.62 18.40 -3.64
C THR A 27 -29.50 17.57 -3.04
N ALA A 28 -29.44 17.51 -1.72
CA ALA A 28 -28.42 16.75 -1.00
C ALA A 28 -28.46 15.31 -1.53
N LEU A 29 -27.48 14.95 -2.36
CA LEU A 29 -27.35 13.60 -2.88
C LEU A 29 -27.26 12.68 -1.66
N ARG A 30 -28.29 11.83 -1.45
CA ARG A 30 -28.30 10.88 -0.34
C ARG A 30 -27.01 10.06 -0.40
N ALA A 31 -26.22 10.12 0.66
CA ALA A 31 -25.01 9.34 0.79
C ALA A 31 -25.32 7.85 0.51
N PRO A 32 -24.44 7.11 -0.18
CA PRO A 32 -24.64 5.68 -0.36
C PRO A 32 -24.68 5.03 1.02
N ARG A 33 -25.74 4.29 1.33
CA ARG A 33 -25.91 3.72 2.68
C ARG A 33 -24.91 2.61 2.95
N TRP A 34 -24.79 1.65 2.03
CA TRP A 34 -23.98 0.44 2.24
C TRP A 34 -22.99 0.13 1.11
N ASP A 35 -23.08 0.78 -0.06
CA ASP A 35 -22.26 0.39 -1.23
C ASP A 35 -20.74 0.42 -0.98
N PRO A 36 -20.14 1.43 -0.31
CA PRO A 36 -18.71 1.42 0.00
C PRO A 36 -18.29 0.23 0.86
N PHE A 37 -19.16 -0.22 1.77
CA PHE A 37 -18.90 -1.35 2.66
C PHE A 37 -19.03 -2.69 1.92
N TRP A 38 -20.03 -2.84 1.05
CA TRP A 38 -20.14 -4.01 0.17
C TRP A 38 -18.95 -4.11 -0.78
N LEU A 39 -18.54 -2.99 -1.38
CA LEU A 39 -17.34 -2.93 -2.20
C LEU A 39 -16.11 -3.37 -1.42
N ALA A 40 -15.89 -2.82 -0.22
CA ALA A 40 -14.78 -3.23 0.63
C ALA A 40 -14.84 -4.73 0.99
N GLY A 41 -16.02 -5.26 1.33
CA GLY A 41 -16.20 -6.70 1.60
C GLY A 41 -15.83 -7.58 0.40
N ILE A 42 -16.25 -7.20 -0.82
CA ILE A 42 -15.90 -7.91 -2.05
C ILE A 42 -14.39 -7.83 -2.31
N LEU A 43 -13.80 -6.63 -2.23
CA LEU A 43 -12.37 -6.44 -2.42
C LEU A 43 -11.54 -7.23 -1.41
N PHE A 44 -11.97 -7.28 -0.15
CA PHE A 44 -11.33 -8.09 0.89
C PHE A 44 -11.29 -9.56 0.48
N VAL A 45 -12.43 -10.13 0.05
CA VAL A 45 -12.50 -11.52 -0.39
C VAL A 45 -11.59 -11.76 -1.60
N LEU A 46 -11.58 -10.86 -2.58
CA LEU A 46 -10.73 -10.99 -3.77
C LEU A 46 -9.23 -10.93 -3.42
N TYR A 47 -8.81 -9.94 -2.62
CA TYR A 47 -7.41 -9.79 -2.22
C TYR A 47 -6.94 -10.95 -1.35
N ALA A 48 -7.75 -11.35 -0.35
CA ALA A 48 -7.43 -12.48 0.51
C ALA A 48 -7.35 -13.78 -0.30
N ALA A 49 -8.30 -14.03 -1.20
CA ALA A 49 -8.26 -15.20 -2.08
C ALA A 49 -7.00 -15.23 -2.94
N LEU A 50 -6.62 -14.09 -3.55
CA LEU A 50 -5.41 -14.00 -4.36
C LEU A 50 -4.15 -14.31 -3.54
N SER A 51 -3.92 -13.58 -2.45
CA SER A 51 -2.71 -13.74 -1.64
C SER A 51 -2.64 -15.14 -1.01
N VAL A 52 -3.76 -15.69 -0.51
CA VAL A 52 -3.78 -17.04 0.07
C VAL A 52 -3.57 -18.12 -0.98
N CYS A 53 -4.19 -18.01 -2.18
CA CYS A 53 -3.98 -19.00 -3.24
C CYS A 53 -2.52 -18.98 -3.74
N ARG A 54 -1.91 -17.80 -3.88
CA ARG A 54 -0.48 -17.67 -4.19
C ARG A 54 0.38 -18.31 -3.11
N HIS A 55 0.11 -18.02 -1.84
CA HIS A 55 0.82 -18.61 -0.72
C HIS A 55 0.72 -20.14 -0.75
N ARG A 56 -0.49 -20.72 -0.88
CA ARG A 56 -0.71 -22.18 -0.97
C ARG A 56 -0.01 -22.84 -2.16
N ARG A 57 0.36 -22.09 -3.18
CA ARG A 57 1.09 -22.57 -4.36
C ARG A 57 2.60 -22.31 -4.28
N MET A 58 3.11 -21.83 -3.14
CA MET A 58 4.50 -21.38 -2.95
C MET A 58 4.95 -20.34 -4.00
N LEU A 59 4.02 -19.44 -4.38
CA LEU A 59 4.29 -18.33 -5.29
C LEU A 59 4.55 -17.01 -4.55
N THR A 60 4.67 -17.05 -3.22
CA THR A 60 5.06 -15.89 -2.41
C THR A 60 6.54 -15.60 -2.61
N MET A 61 6.89 -14.33 -2.71
CA MET A 61 8.29 -13.89 -2.77
C MET A 61 9.00 -14.18 -1.44
N SER A 62 8.25 -14.36 -0.36
CA SER A 62 8.64 -15.02 0.92
C SER A 62 9.73 -14.35 1.76
N TRP A 63 10.63 -13.58 1.16
CA TRP A 63 11.71 -12.85 1.85
C TRP A 63 11.16 -11.77 2.80
N ASP A 64 10.51 -10.74 2.26
CA ASP A 64 9.91 -9.66 3.06
C ASP A 64 8.82 -10.20 3.99
N LEU A 65 8.00 -11.14 3.49
CA LEU A 65 6.98 -11.81 4.29
C LEU A 65 7.56 -12.50 5.53
N GLY A 66 8.68 -13.20 5.37
CA GLY A 66 9.39 -13.86 6.47
C GLY A 66 10.01 -12.86 7.45
N ILE A 67 10.58 -11.76 6.95
CA ILE A 67 11.14 -10.69 7.79
C ILE A 67 10.05 -10.07 8.69
N PHE A 68 8.91 -9.71 8.10
CA PHE A 68 7.78 -9.17 8.86
C PHE A 68 7.19 -10.21 9.82
N GLU A 69 7.12 -11.47 9.41
CA GLU A 69 6.66 -12.55 10.27
C GLU A 69 7.55 -12.72 11.51
N GLN A 70 8.88 -12.72 11.37
CA GLN A 70 9.81 -12.79 12.50
C GLN A 70 9.63 -11.60 13.45
N ALA A 71 9.56 -10.39 12.91
CA ALA A 71 9.33 -9.18 13.70
C ALA A 71 8.00 -9.23 14.47
N ILE A 72 6.90 -9.59 13.81
CA ILE A 72 5.56 -9.67 14.41
C ILE A 72 5.47 -10.82 15.41
N ARG A 73 6.13 -11.96 15.16
CA ARG A 73 6.26 -13.06 16.12
C ARG A 73 6.94 -12.59 17.40
N GLY A 74 7.99 -11.78 17.29
CA GLY A 74 8.63 -11.12 18.43
C GLY A 74 7.64 -10.28 19.24
N TYR A 75 6.92 -9.37 18.58
CA TYR A 75 5.88 -8.55 19.24
C TYR A 75 4.78 -9.40 19.90
N ALA A 76 4.33 -10.48 19.25
CA ALA A 76 3.32 -11.40 19.77
C ALA A 76 3.75 -12.12 21.06
N HIS A 77 5.05 -12.17 21.34
CA HIS A 77 5.64 -12.73 22.56
C HIS A 77 6.24 -11.68 23.49
N LEU A 78 5.93 -10.39 23.25
CA LEU A 78 6.47 -9.25 24.02
C LEU A 78 8.01 -9.17 23.98
N GLN A 79 8.60 -9.56 22.86
CA GLN A 79 10.03 -9.53 22.59
C GLN A 79 10.37 -8.41 21.59
N ALA A 80 11.66 -8.10 21.48
CA ALA A 80 12.15 -7.21 20.43
C ALA A 80 11.84 -7.78 19.04
N PRO A 81 11.56 -6.93 18.03
CA PRO A 81 11.24 -7.35 16.68
C PRO A 81 12.50 -7.73 15.91
N ILE A 82 13.08 -8.88 16.27
CA ILE A 82 14.28 -9.42 15.65
C ILE A 82 13.90 -10.16 14.36
N ALA A 83 14.64 -9.87 13.29
CA ALA A 83 14.53 -10.56 12.01
C ALA A 83 15.89 -11.18 11.64
N ASP A 84 16.11 -12.42 12.06
CA ASP A 84 17.32 -13.20 11.77
C ASP A 84 17.57 -13.38 10.25
N LEU A 85 16.52 -13.24 9.42
CA LEU A 85 16.63 -13.20 7.95
C LEU A 85 17.47 -12.01 7.45
N LYS A 86 17.50 -10.88 8.17
CA LYS A 86 18.37 -9.72 7.86
C LYS A 86 19.75 -9.85 8.53
N GLY A 87 20.13 -11.07 8.86
CA GLY A 87 21.28 -11.41 9.66
C GLY A 87 20.92 -11.63 11.13
N PRO A 88 21.60 -12.57 11.83
CA PRO A 88 21.26 -12.93 13.18
C PRO A 88 21.22 -11.75 14.15
N GLY A 89 20.14 -11.66 14.93
CA GLY A 89 19.97 -10.63 15.96
C GLY A 89 19.63 -9.23 15.44
N THR A 90 19.43 -9.04 14.12
CA THR A 90 19.09 -7.73 13.54
C THR A 90 17.72 -7.26 14.05
N ASN A 91 17.67 -6.07 14.65
CA ASN A 91 16.42 -5.42 15.05
C ASN A 91 15.83 -4.67 13.86
N ILE A 92 14.62 -5.02 13.45
CA ILE A 92 14.03 -4.45 12.23
C ILE A 92 13.80 -2.94 12.30
N LEU A 93 13.68 -2.37 13.50
CA LEU A 93 13.53 -0.91 13.69
C LEU A 93 14.78 -0.12 13.28
N GLY A 94 15.94 -0.79 13.18
CA GLY A 94 17.16 -0.23 12.62
C GLY A 94 17.26 -0.31 11.10
N ASP A 95 16.34 -1.04 10.46
CA ASP A 95 16.23 -1.18 9.00
C ASP A 95 15.07 -0.32 8.47
N HIS A 96 13.86 -0.58 8.95
CA HIS A 96 12.66 0.21 8.67
C HIS A 96 11.92 0.54 9.97
N PHE A 97 11.62 1.81 10.21
CA PHE A 97 10.88 2.22 11.39
C PHE A 97 9.38 2.02 11.16
N SER A 98 8.90 0.83 11.50
CA SER A 98 7.53 0.38 11.26
C SER A 98 6.82 -0.22 12.48
N PRO A 99 6.84 0.44 13.67
CA PRO A 99 6.26 -0.11 14.89
C PRO A 99 4.75 -0.35 14.82
N VAL A 100 4.03 0.21 13.83
CA VAL A 100 2.61 -0.08 13.60
C VAL A 100 2.33 -1.57 13.41
N THR A 101 3.31 -2.33 12.91
CA THR A 101 3.18 -3.78 12.67
C THR A 101 2.89 -4.56 13.95
N ALA A 102 3.25 -4.03 15.12
CA ALA A 102 2.89 -4.58 16.43
C ALA A 102 1.37 -4.72 16.62
N LEU A 103 0.53 -3.96 15.89
CA LEU A 103 -0.93 -4.12 15.93
C LEU A 103 -1.39 -5.49 15.40
N LEU A 104 -0.57 -6.20 14.63
CA LEU A 104 -0.86 -7.57 14.17
C LEU A 104 -0.52 -8.65 15.20
N ALA A 105 0.29 -8.33 16.21
CA ALA A 105 0.73 -9.25 17.26
C ALA A 105 -0.40 -10.08 17.91
N PRO A 106 -1.54 -9.49 18.36
CA PRO A 106 -2.62 -10.29 18.96
C PRO A 106 -3.28 -11.25 17.96
N PHE A 107 -3.39 -10.86 16.69
CA PHE A 107 -3.97 -11.74 15.65
C PHE A 107 -3.01 -12.87 15.30
N TYR A 108 -1.71 -12.57 15.20
CA TYR A 108 -0.67 -13.57 15.00
C TYR A 108 -0.58 -14.56 16.17
N ARG A 109 -0.84 -14.11 17.40
CA ARG A 109 -0.91 -14.98 18.59
C ARG A 109 -2.03 -16.00 18.49
N LEU A 110 -3.18 -15.62 17.93
CA LEU A 110 -4.35 -16.50 17.75
C LEU A 110 -4.20 -17.40 16.51
N PHE A 111 -3.59 -16.87 15.45
CA PHE A 111 -3.40 -17.55 14.17
C PHE A 111 -1.93 -17.39 13.74
N PRO A 112 -1.00 -18.18 14.28
CA PRO A 112 0.41 -18.04 13.95
C PRO A 112 0.65 -18.48 12.49
N GLY A 113 1.27 -17.60 11.71
CA GLY A 113 1.66 -17.89 10.34
C GLY A 113 1.58 -16.68 9.39
N PRO A 114 2.19 -16.80 8.20
CA PRO A 114 2.26 -15.70 7.23
C PRO A 114 0.90 -15.37 6.62
N VAL A 115 -0.03 -16.32 6.58
CA VAL A 115 -1.40 -16.12 6.09
C VAL A 115 -2.11 -15.02 6.90
N THR A 116 -1.84 -14.91 8.20
CA THR A 116 -2.44 -13.86 9.04
C THR A 116 -2.03 -12.46 8.59
N LEU A 117 -0.77 -12.29 8.22
CA LEU A 117 -0.25 -11.03 7.68
C LEU A 117 -0.87 -10.72 6.32
N LEU A 118 -0.93 -11.70 5.42
CA LEU A 118 -1.55 -11.55 4.09
C LEU A 118 -3.02 -11.15 4.18
N VAL A 119 -3.79 -11.80 5.06
CA VAL A 119 -5.21 -11.49 5.30
C VAL A 119 -5.37 -10.10 5.93
N ALA A 120 -4.49 -9.72 6.86
CA ALA A 120 -4.52 -8.39 7.46
C ALA A 120 -4.25 -7.29 6.41
N GLN A 121 -3.27 -7.46 5.53
CA GLN A 121 -3.02 -6.55 4.41
C GLN A 121 -4.24 -6.45 3.48
N ALA A 122 -4.84 -7.58 3.10
CA ALA A 122 -6.06 -7.59 2.30
C ALA A 122 -7.20 -6.79 2.95
N ALA A 123 -7.38 -6.91 4.26
CA ALA A 123 -8.38 -6.17 5.03
C ALA A 123 -8.10 -4.66 5.06
N LEU A 124 -6.86 -4.25 5.31
CA LEU A 124 -6.46 -2.83 5.35
C LEU A 124 -6.61 -2.14 3.98
N PHE A 125 -6.22 -2.83 2.91
CA PHE A 125 -6.39 -2.36 1.54
C PHE A 125 -7.88 -2.23 1.20
N ALA A 126 -8.69 -3.26 1.50
CA ALA A 126 -10.14 -3.18 1.29
C ALA A 126 -10.80 -2.06 2.09
N LEU A 127 -10.39 -1.87 3.36
CA LEU A 127 -10.88 -0.81 4.24
C LEU A 127 -10.65 0.58 3.64
N SER A 128 -9.51 0.79 2.98
CA SER A 128 -9.18 2.07 2.34
C SER A 128 -10.08 2.43 1.15
N ALA A 129 -10.76 1.47 0.54
CA ALA A 129 -11.73 1.72 -0.54
C ALA A 129 -13.02 2.41 -0.03
N ILE A 130 -13.36 2.24 1.26
CA ILE A 130 -14.56 2.84 1.87
C ILE A 130 -14.54 4.37 1.74
N PRO A 131 -13.54 5.11 2.28
CA PRO A 131 -13.49 6.57 2.17
C PRO A 131 -13.39 7.05 0.72
N VAL A 132 -12.72 6.33 -0.18
CA VAL A 132 -12.64 6.67 -1.61
C VAL A 132 -14.03 6.65 -2.26
N ALA A 133 -14.72 5.51 -2.17
CA ALA A 133 -16.05 5.33 -2.75
C ALA A 133 -17.09 6.25 -2.09
N ARG A 134 -17.00 6.42 -0.76
CA ARG A 134 -17.90 7.27 0.02
C ARG A 134 -17.73 8.75 -0.30
N LEU A 135 -16.50 9.23 -0.47
CA LEU A 135 -16.25 10.60 -0.91
C LEU A 135 -16.78 10.82 -2.34
N ALA A 136 -16.41 9.93 -3.26
CA ALA A 136 -16.79 10.05 -4.66
C ALA A 136 -18.31 9.99 -4.84
N ALA A 137 -19.00 9.13 -4.12
CA ALA A 137 -20.46 9.07 -4.17
C ALA A 137 -21.13 10.33 -3.61
N GLY A 138 -20.58 10.90 -2.53
CA GLY A 138 -21.07 12.14 -1.94
C GLY A 138 -20.94 13.34 -2.88
N LEU A 139 -19.88 13.39 -3.69
CA LEU A 139 -19.60 14.52 -4.60
C LEU A 139 -20.12 14.31 -6.03
N LEU A 140 -20.17 13.08 -6.51
CA LEU A 140 -20.45 12.75 -7.91
C LEU A 140 -21.77 11.99 -8.11
N GLY A 141 -22.39 11.53 -7.02
CA GLY A 141 -23.58 10.67 -7.01
C GLY A 141 -23.24 9.18 -6.96
N ARG A 142 -24.18 8.37 -6.48
CA ARG A 142 -24.02 6.93 -6.16
C ARG A 142 -23.29 6.11 -7.24
N LYS A 143 -23.77 6.14 -8.50
CA LYS A 143 -23.20 5.34 -9.61
C LYS A 143 -21.74 5.72 -9.92
N ARG A 144 -21.45 7.02 -10.02
CA ARG A 144 -20.09 7.52 -10.30
C ARG A 144 -19.15 7.27 -9.12
N GLY A 145 -19.66 7.39 -7.90
CA GLY A 145 -18.91 7.05 -6.69
C GLY A 145 -18.51 5.59 -6.63
N LEU A 146 -19.44 4.69 -6.95
CA LEU A 146 -19.15 3.27 -7.06
C LEU A 146 -18.14 2.98 -8.17
N ALA A 147 -18.25 3.62 -9.33
CA ALA A 147 -17.28 3.48 -10.42
C ALA A 147 -15.86 3.88 -9.99
N VAL A 148 -15.70 5.02 -9.31
CA VAL A 148 -14.41 5.46 -8.76
C VAL A 148 -13.89 4.48 -7.69
N GLY A 149 -14.77 3.99 -6.81
CA GLY A 149 -14.42 3.00 -5.79
C GLY A 149 -13.93 1.68 -6.37
N ILE A 150 -14.63 1.14 -7.36
CA ILE A 150 -14.24 -0.09 -8.06
C ILE A 150 -12.91 0.15 -8.78
N ALA A 151 -12.77 1.26 -9.50
CA ALA A 151 -11.52 1.60 -10.19
C ALA A 151 -10.32 1.72 -9.24
N TYR A 152 -10.53 2.28 -8.04
CA TYR A 152 -9.52 2.31 -6.98
C TYR A 152 -9.10 0.91 -6.55
N GLY A 153 -10.07 0.05 -6.22
CA GLY A 153 -9.80 -1.33 -5.80
C GLY A 153 -9.15 -2.19 -6.89
N LEU A 154 -9.46 -1.91 -8.15
CA LEU A 154 -8.87 -2.58 -9.31
C LEU A 154 -7.63 -1.85 -9.85
N SER A 155 -7.17 -0.79 -9.20
CA SER A 155 -6.01 -0.05 -9.69
C SER A 155 -4.75 -0.92 -9.65
N TRP A 156 -3.91 -0.78 -10.66
CA TRP A 156 -2.70 -1.59 -10.82
C TRP A 156 -1.78 -1.53 -9.59
N GLY A 157 -1.63 -0.35 -8.97
CA GLY A 157 -0.78 -0.19 -7.78
C GLY A 157 -1.29 -0.94 -6.55
N VAL A 158 -2.61 -1.06 -6.41
CA VAL A 158 -3.23 -1.88 -5.34
C VAL A 158 -3.04 -3.36 -5.65
N GLN A 159 -3.31 -3.79 -6.88
CA GLN A 159 -3.18 -5.21 -7.26
C GLN A 159 -1.73 -5.72 -7.13
N ARG A 160 -0.75 -4.93 -7.55
CA ARG A 160 0.68 -5.30 -7.46
C ARG A 160 1.17 -5.41 -6.02
N ALA A 161 0.73 -4.52 -5.13
CA ALA A 161 1.06 -4.65 -3.73
C ALA A 161 0.38 -5.86 -3.04
N VAL A 162 -0.83 -6.25 -3.46
CA VAL A 162 -1.47 -7.49 -2.99
C VAL A 162 -0.71 -8.75 -3.46
N ASP A 163 -0.11 -8.68 -4.64
CA ASP A 163 0.67 -9.78 -5.25
C ASP A 163 2.07 -9.95 -4.65
N PHE A 164 2.66 -8.86 -4.18
CA PHE A 164 4.05 -8.77 -3.70
C PHE A 164 4.28 -9.25 -2.25
N ASP A 165 3.22 -9.61 -1.52
CA ASP A 165 3.20 -10.00 -0.09
C ASP A 165 3.09 -8.84 0.90
N PHE A 166 3.06 -9.15 2.20
CA PHE A 166 2.76 -8.21 3.29
C PHE A 166 3.84 -7.13 3.44
N HIS A 167 3.40 -5.87 3.52
CA HIS A 167 4.23 -4.72 3.84
C HIS A 167 3.49 -3.80 4.83
N GLU A 168 4.25 -3.14 5.70
CA GLU A 168 3.79 -2.17 6.69
C GLU A 168 2.98 -1.02 6.06
N ILE A 169 3.27 -0.67 4.80
CA ILE A 169 2.53 0.35 4.05
C ILE A 169 1.03 0.04 3.91
N ALA A 170 0.61 -1.20 4.16
CA ALA A 170 -0.81 -1.54 4.24
C ALA A 170 -1.57 -0.73 5.28
N PHE A 171 -0.93 -0.37 6.39
CA PHE A 171 -1.53 0.52 7.39
C PHE A 171 -1.68 1.96 6.87
N ALA A 172 -0.79 2.42 5.98
CA ALA A 172 -0.89 3.75 5.40
C ALA A 172 -2.12 3.90 4.49
N MET A 173 -2.54 2.83 3.80
CA MET A 173 -3.65 2.85 2.85
C MET A 173 -4.95 3.43 3.44
N PRO A 174 -5.52 2.88 4.53
CA PRO A 174 -6.72 3.44 5.14
C PRO A 174 -6.46 4.79 5.83
N LEU A 175 -5.30 4.99 6.47
CA LEU A 175 -4.96 6.26 7.14
C LEU A 175 -4.96 7.43 6.14
N LEU A 176 -4.29 7.27 5.01
CA LEU A 176 -4.27 8.23 3.91
C LEU A 176 -5.68 8.46 3.37
N ALA A 177 -6.43 7.39 3.08
CA ALA A 177 -7.74 7.53 2.47
C ALA A 177 -8.75 8.24 3.39
N PHE A 178 -8.81 7.89 4.69
CA PHE A 178 -9.67 8.58 5.65
C PHE A 178 -9.22 10.02 5.92
N SER A 179 -7.91 10.27 6.00
CA SER A 179 -7.36 11.62 6.18
C SER A 179 -7.73 12.51 4.99
N LEU A 180 -7.48 12.06 3.77
CA LEU A 180 -7.73 12.83 2.56
C LEU A 180 -9.22 13.05 2.30
N GLU A 181 -10.08 12.07 2.63
CA GLU A 181 -11.52 12.32 2.63
C GLU A 181 -11.90 13.45 3.60
N ALA A 182 -11.31 13.46 4.80
CA ALA A 182 -11.55 14.52 5.77
C ALA A 182 -11.02 15.88 5.28
N VAL A 183 -9.85 15.92 4.61
CA VAL A 183 -9.31 17.13 3.96
C VAL A 183 -10.32 17.68 2.94
N VAL A 184 -10.80 16.83 2.02
CA VAL A 184 -11.71 17.27 0.95
C VAL A 184 -13.06 17.74 1.52
N ARG A 185 -13.55 17.11 2.59
CA ARG A 185 -14.80 17.49 3.27
C ARG A 185 -14.66 18.66 4.26
N GLY A 186 -13.47 19.24 4.42
CA GLY A 186 -13.24 20.31 5.40
C GLY A 186 -13.32 19.89 6.87
N ARG A 187 -13.15 18.59 7.17
CA ARG A 187 -13.15 18.03 8.52
C ARG A 187 -11.74 18.06 9.11
N TRP A 188 -11.25 19.26 9.40
CA TRP A 188 -9.84 19.54 9.71
C TRP A 188 -9.25 18.67 10.84
N ARG A 189 -9.97 18.50 11.95
CA ARG A 189 -9.51 17.68 13.09
C ARG A 189 -9.36 16.21 12.71
N ALA A 190 -10.34 15.66 12.01
CA ALA A 190 -10.30 14.28 11.56
C ALA A 190 -9.16 14.05 10.58
N ALA A 191 -8.90 14.99 9.66
CA ALA A 191 -7.76 14.89 8.74
C ALA A 191 -6.44 14.75 9.49
N VAL A 192 -6.23 15.54 10.54
CA VAL A 192 -5.01 15.47 11.36
C VAL A 192 -4.92 14.17 12.15
N TRP A 193 -5.99 13.73 12.80
CA TRP A 193 -5.95 12.49 13.59
C TRP A 193 -5.77 11.23 12.74
N TRP A 194 -6.24 11.23 11.50
CA TRP A 194 -5.96 10.14 10.56
C TRP A 194 -4.55 10.23 9.95
N ALA A 195 -3.96 11.43 9.83
CA ALA A 195 -2.62 11.61 9.28
C ALA A 195 -1.50 11.37 10.31
N ALA A 196 -1.70 11.76 11.57
CA ALA A 196 -0.65 11.70 12.58
C ALA A 196 -0.05 10.28 12.78
N PRO A 197 -0.83 9.18 12.77
CA PRO A 197 -0.28 7.84 12.92
C PRO A 197 0.60 7.37 11.77
N LEU A 198 0.63 8.07 10.62
CA LEU A 198 1.50 7.72 9.49
C LEU A 198 2.99 7.67 9.88
N VAL A 199 3.40 8.47 10.88
CA VAL A 199 4.79 8.49 11.38
C VAL A 199 5.23 7.16 12.01
N LEU A 200 4.28 6.30 12.38
CA LEU A 200 4.53 4.97 12.97
C LEU A 200 4.47 3.86 11.92
N VAL A 201 4.07 4.19 10.69
CA VAL A 201 3.92 3.20 9.62
C VAL A 201 5.23 2.93 8.93
N LYS A 202 5.90 3.98 8.46
CA LYS A 202 7.20 3.91 7.80
C LYS A 202 7.92 5.25 7.98
N GLU A 203 9.25 5.21 8.04
CA GLU A 203 10.11 6.36 8.34
C GLU A 203 9.89 7.58 7.44
N ASP A 204 9.59 7.39 6.15
CA ASP A 204 9.36 8.46 5.19
C ASP A 204 7.95 9.09 5.29
N LEU A 205 6.99 8.37 5.88
CA LEU A 205 5.59 8.80 5.93
C LEU A 205 5.34 9.95 6.91
N GLY A 206 6.31 10.33 7.74
CA GLY A 206 6.29 11.60 8.47
C GLY A 206 6.32 12.82 7.55
N ILE A 207 7.06 12.74 6.44
CA ILE A 207 7.08 13.79 5.42
C ILE A 207 5.73 13.85 4.69
N THR A 208 5.09 12.70 4.46
CA THR A 208 3.73 12.61 3.91
C THR A 208 2.68 13.22 4.84
N ALA A 209 2.77 12.98 6.15
CA ALA A 209 1.91 13.63 7.14
C ALA A 209 2.08 15.16 7.11
N ALA A 210 3.32 15.65 6.99
CA ALA A 210 3.60 17.07 6.84
C ALA A 210 3.00 17.64 5.54
N ALA A 211 3.10 16.91 4.41
CA ALA A 211 2.46 17.32 3.15
C ALA A 211 0.94 17.43 3.27
N ILE A 212 0.27 16.54 4.03
CA ILE A 212 -1.16 16.67 4.35
C ILE A 212 -1.42 17.96 5.14
N GLY A 213 -0.56 18.28 6.11
CA GLY A 213 -0.59 19.55 6.85
C GLY A 213 -0.50 20.78 5.94
N VAL A 214 0.38 20.75 4.93
CA VAL A 214 0.51 21.81 3.92
C VAL A 214 -0.78 21.94 3.10
N VAL A 215 -1.35 20.83 2.64
CA VAL A 215 -2.62 20.85 1.89
C VAL A 215 -3.75 21.43 2.75
N LEU A 216 -3.82 21.09 4.04
CA LEU A 216 -4.76 21.69 4.99
C LEU A 216 -4.58 23.21 5.07
N LEU A 217 -3.36 23.71 5.20
CA LEU A 217 -3.08 25.16 5.23
C LEU A 217 -3.53 25.86 3.94
N ILE A 218 -3.28 25.27 2.78
CA ILE A 218 -3.75 25.79 1.47
C ILE A 218 -5.28 25.88 1.45
N ARG A 219 -5.97 24.82 1.90
CA ARG A 219 -7.44 24.77 1.95
C ARG A 219 -8.02 25.81 2.90
N LEU A 220 -7.43 25.96 4.09
CA LEU A 220 -7.85 26.91 5.11
C LEU A 220 -7.68 28.35 4.63
N ARG A 221 -6.57 28.68 3.96
CA ARG A 221 -6.36 30.00 3.34
C ARG A 221 -7.43 30.28 2.29
N GLY A 222 -7.72 29.31 1.41
CA GLY A 222 -8.77 29.45 0.40
C GLY A 222 -10.17 29.63 0.99
N ALA A 223 -10.51 28.89 2.05
CA ALA A 223 -11.79 29.03 2.76
C ALA A 223 -11.95 30.42 3.40
N LYS A 224 -10.91 30.90 4.09
CA LYS A 224 -10.88 32.26 4.66
C LYS A 224 -11.03 33.34 3.59
N ALA A 225 -10.34 33.21 2.45
CA ALA A 225 -10.45 34.15 1.34
C ALA A 225 -11.86 34.21 0.72
N ARG A 226 -12.64 33.13 0.81
CA ARG A 226 -14.05 33.08 0.38
C ARG A 226 -15.04 33.50 1.47
N GLY A 227 -14.58 33.90 2.65
CA GLY A 227 -15.43 34.24 3.78
C GLY A 227 -16.13 33.04 4.43
N GLU A 228 -15.65 31.82 4.21
CA GLU A 228 -16.20 30.62 4.85
C GLU A 228 -15.78 30.56 6.33
N GLY A 229 -16.70 30.14 7.20
CA GLY A 229 -16.41 29.96 8.62
C GLY A 229 -15.37 28.86 8.85
N VAL A 230 -14.19 29.25 9.34
CA VAL A 230 -13.09 28.33 9.68
C VAL A 230 -12.88 28.32 11.19
N PRO A 231 -12.86 27.15 11.85
CA PRO A 231 -12.56 27.07 13.28
C PRO A 231 -11.18 27.69 13.58
N GLN A 232 -11.09 28.49 14.65
CA GLN A 232 -9.84 29.16 15.05
C GLN A 232 -8.70 28.15 15.27
N SER A 233 -9.00 26.95 15.77
CA SER A 233 -8.02 25.89 16.01
C SER A 233 -7.52 25.19 14.75
N ALA A 234 -8.12 25.40 13.58
CA ALA A 234 -7.80 24.60 12.38
C ALA A 234 -6.43 24.94 11.78
N THR A 235 -6.06 26.23 11.73
CA THR A 235 -4.74 26.67 11.26
C THR A 235 -3.59 26.18 12.15
N PRO A 236 -3.61 26.37 13.48
CA PRO A 236 -2.54 25.87 14.34
C PRO A 236 -2.46 24.35 14.33
N LEU A 237 -3.59 23.63 14.23
CA LEU A 237 -3.58 22.17 14.12
C LEU A 237 -2.90 21.69 12.83
N ALA A 238 -3.18 22.33 11.69
CA ALA A 238 -2.55 22.00 10.42
C ALA A 238 -1.05 22.31 10.43
N ALA A 239 -0.64 23.46 10.99
CA ALA A 239 0.77 23.80 11.17
C ALA A 239 1.48 22.84 12.14
N GLY A 240 0.80 22.43 13.21
CA GLY A 240 1.29 21.44 14.16
C GLY A 240 1.53 20.08 13.49
N LEU A 241 0.67 19.65 12.57
CA LEU A 241 0.89 18.42 11.79
C LEU A 241 2.13 18.53 10.88
N VAL A 242 2.38 19.68 10.26
CA VAL A 242 3.61 19.93 9.48
C VAL A 242 4.83 19.77 10.36
N ALA A 243 4.88 20.49 11.49
CA ALA A 243 5.99 20.45 12.42
C ALA A 243 6.21 19.05 12.98
N PHE A 244 5.13 18.37 13.40
CA PHE A 244 5.16 17.01 13.94
C PHE A 244 5.69 16.00 12.92
N GLY A 245 5.18 16.03 11.68
CA GLY A 245 5.62 15.10 10.64
C GLY A 245 7.10 15.25 10.27
N LEU A 246 7.57 16.50 10.13
CA LEU A 246 8.99 16.78 9.84
C LEU A 246 9.90 16.43 11.02
N ALA A 247 9.50 16.76 12.25
CA ALA A 247 10.26 16.42 13.45
C ALA A 247 10.34 14.90 13.63
N ALA A 248 9.24 14.17 13.44
CA ALA A 248 9.22 12.72 13.51
C ALA A 248 10.16 12.09 12.48
N ALA A 249 10.11 12.54 11.22
CA ALA A 249 11.03 12.05 10.18
C ALA A 249 12.50 12.32 10.56
N ALA A 250 12.82 13.54 11.01
CA ALA A 250 14.18 13.90 11.42
C ALA A 250 14.69 13.05 12.60
N ILE A 251 13.84 12.82 13.60
CA ILE A 251 14.16 11.96 14.76
C ILE A 251 14.33 10.51 14.30
N THR A 252 13.47 10.00 13.44
CA THR A 252 13.53 8.61 12.97
C THR A 252 14.81 8.35 12.18
N PHE A 253 15.12 9.17 11.18
CA PHE A 253 16.32 9.03 10.36
C PHE A 253 17.61 9.35 11.12
N GLY A 254 17.59 10.37 11.99
CA GLY A 254 18.78 10.87 12.65
C GLY A 254 19.13 10.18 13.97
N LEU A 255 18.15 9.56 14.64
CA LEU A 255 18.33 9.00 15.98
C LEU A 255 17.84 7.56 16.09
N ILE A 256 16.57 7.28 15.75
CA ILE A 256 15.97 5.98 16.05
C ILE A 256 16.62 4.87 15.22
N ILE A 257 16.61 5.01 13.90
CA ILE A 257 17.18 4.00 13.00
C ILE A 257 18.67 3.78 13.32
N PRO A 258 19.53 4.83 13.36
CA PRO A 258 20.93 4.68 13.78
C PRO A 258 21.14 3.97 15.12
N ALA A 259 20.27 4.21 16.11
CA ALA A 259 20.40 3.58 17.43
C ALA A 259 20.09 2.07 17.42
N PHE A 260 19.30 1.58 16.47
CA PHE A 260 18.95 0.16 16.32
C PHE A 260 19.73 -0.54 15.20
N ASN A 261 20.38 0.20 14.30
CA ASN A 261 21.16 -0.35 13.21
C ASN A 261 22.57 -0.76 13.67
N THR A 262 23.05 -1.91 13.24
CA THR A 262 24.39 -2.42 13.58
C THR A 262 25.53 -1.56 13.05
N SER A 263 25.33 -0.80 11.97
CA SER A 263 26.31 0.13 11.38
C SER A 263 26.29 1.52 12.03
N GLY A 264 25.28 1.82 12.87
CA GLY A 264 25.07 3.15 13.42
C GLY A 264 24.59 4.18 12.40
N ALA A 265 24.18 3.75 11.19
CA ALA A 265 23.70 4.61 10.12
C ALA A 265 22.40 4.06 9.50
N TYR A 266 21.75 4.85 8.65
CA TYR A 266 20.62 4.38 7.85
C TYR A 266 21.11 3.85 6.50
N ASP A 267 21.02 2.54 6.31
CA ASP A 267 21.66 1.84 5.18
C ASP A 267 21.13 2.28 3.80
N TYR A 268 19.91 2.81 3.73
CA TYR A 268 19.31 3.26 2.47
C TYR A 268 19.81 4.62 1.99
N TRP A 269 20.57 5.38 2.79
CA TRP A 269 21.28 6.58 2.28
C TRP A 269 22.21 6.22 1.12
N ASN A 270 22.82 5.04 1.15
CA ASN A 270 23.67 4.55 0.06
C ASN A 270 22.92 4.42 -1.28
N LYS A 271 21.59 4.31 -1.27
CA LYS A 271 20.75 4.27 -2.48
C LYS A 271 20.40 5.65 -3.03
N LEU A 272 20.75 6.71 -2.31
CA LEU A 272 20.59 8.11 -2.69
C LEU A 272 21.96 8.75 -2.96
N ASP A 273 23.01 8.26 -2.30
CA ASP A 273 24.38 8.76 -2.46
C ASP A 273 25.05 8.15 -3.71
N GLY A 274 25.65 9.00 -4.54
CA GLY A 274 26.42 8.58 -5.73
C GLY A 274 27.86 8.17 -5.42
N GLY A 275 28.17 7.87 -4.16
CA GLY A 275 29.55 7.74 -3.69
C GLY A 275 30.34 9.04 -3.91
N ALA A 276 31.48 8.95 -4.61
CA ALA A 276 32.34 10.09 -4.93
C ALA A 276 31.93 10.84 -6.23
N GLY A 277 30.85 10.43 -6.91
CA GLY A 277 30.33 11.07 -8.12
C GLY A 277 29.01 11.82 -7.90
N PRO A 278 28.48 12.55 -8.90
CA PRO A 278 27.14 13.12 -8.81
C PRO A 278 26.13 12.00 -8.57
N ALA A 279 25.22 12.19 -7.61
CA ALA A 279 24.18 11.23 -7.29
C ALA A 279 23.44 10.79 -8.57
N PRO A 280 23.44 9.48 -8.92
CA PRO A 280 22.72 9.00 -10.09
C PRO A 280 21.23 9.23 -9.85
N THR A 281 20.69 10.27 -10.47
CA THR A 281 19.25 10.51 -10.54
C THR A 281 18.70 9.79 -11.76
N ILE A 282 17.45 9.36 -11.70
CA ILE A 282 16.82 8.71 -12.86
C ILE A 282 16.75 9.67 -14.06
N SER A 283 16.72 9.12 -15.26
CA SER A 283 16.51 9.93 -16.46
C SER A 283 15.15 10.65 -16.41
N ALA A 284 15.07 11.84 -17.01
CA ALA A 284 13.82 12.58 -17.12
C ALA A 284 12.73 11.77 -17.86
N ASP A 285 13.11 10.95 -18.85
CA ASP A 285 12.20 10.05 -19.57
C ASP A 285 11.58 9.01 -18.62
N THR A 286 12.39 8.36 -17.78
CA THR A 286 11.90 7.42 -16.75
C THR A 286 10.94 8.10 -15.78
N ALA A 287 11.29 9.30 -15.29
CA ALA A 287 10.43 10.06 -14.38
C ALA A 287 9.08 10.41 -15.02
N ILE A 288 9.09 10.91 -16.25
CA ILE A 288 7.89 11.28 -17.01
C ILE A 288 7.02 10.04 -17.26
N ARG A 289 7.61 8.93 -17.73
CA ARG A 289 6.87 7.67 -17.95
C ARG A 289 6.22 7.17 -16.67
N THR A 290 6.94 7.22 -15.55
CA THR A 290 6.42 6.81 -14.24
C THR A 290 5.21 7.68 -13.84
N LEU A 291 5.33 9.01 -13.97
CA LEU A 291 4.22 9.93 -13.69
C LEU A 291 3.01 9.68 -14.60
N LEU A 292 3.24 9.46 -15.90
CA LEU A 292 2.17 9.18 -16.85
C LEU A 292 1.48 7.85 -16.55
N TRP A 293 2.24 6.80 -16.21
CA TRP A 293 1.68 5.51 -15.80
C TRP A 293 0.87 5.59 -14.51
N ILE A 294 1.28 6.45 -13.58
CA ILE A 294 0.51 6.69 -12.36
C ILE A 294 -0.75 7.49 -12.68
N LEU A 295 -0.67 8.60 -13.42
CA LEU A 295 -1.76 9.58 -13.53
C LEU A 295 -2.72 9.35 -14.70
N LEU A 296 -2.27 8.84 -15.83
CA LEU A 296 -3.09 8.72 -17.04
C LEU A 296 -4.17 7.63 -16.89
N PRO A 297 -3.85 6.35 -16.62
CA PRO A 297 -4.86 5.31 -16.50
C PRO A 297 -5.75 5.46 -15.26
N THR A 298 -5.25 6.11 -14.20
CA THR A 298 -5.99 6.25 -12.93
C THR A 298 -6.80 7.55 -12.84
N THR A 299 -6.41 8.62 -13.56
CA THR A 299 -7.05 9.94 -13.40
C THR A 299 -7.35 10.69 -14.69
N GLY A 300 -6.88 10.20 -15.85
CA GLY A 300 -6.96 10.96 -17.10
C GLY A 300 -6.29 12.34 -17.00
N LEU A 301 -5.24 12.44 -16.16
CA LEU A 301 -4.53 13.67 -15.78
C LEU A 301 -5.35 14.72 -15.01
N LEU A 302 -6.64 14.48 -14.72
CA LEU A 302 -7.48 15.48 -14.04
C LEU A 302 -7.06 15.71 -12.58
N ALA A 303 -6.41 14.75 -11.93
CA ALA A 303 -5.91 14.91 -10.57
C ALA A 303 -4.90 16.06 -10.41
N LEU A 304 -4.21 16.46 -11.49
CA LEU A 304 -3.31 17.64 -11.50
C LEU A 304 -4.03 18.94 -11.13
N ARG A 305 -5.36 18.98 -11.24
CA ARG A 305 -6.19 20.13 -10.84
C ARG A 305 -6.53 20.13 -9.35
N SER A 306 -5.96 19.23 -8.55
CA SER A 306 -6.19 19.15 -7.11
C SER A 306 -4.94 19.44 -6.30
N PRO A 307 -5.03 20.34 -5.29
CA PRO A 307 -3.94 20.52 -4.34
C PRO A 307 -3.70 19.27 -3.48
N VAL A 308 -4.62 18.29 -3.45
CA VAL A 308 -4.41 17.01 -2.74
C VAL A 308 -3.22 16.24 -3.33
N LEU A 309 -2.92 16.44 -4.61
CA LEU A 309 -1.80 15.76 -5.26
C LEU A 309 -0.43 16.15 -4.69
N ILE A 310 -0.33 17.27 -3.97
CA ILE A 310 0.89 17.65 -3.22
C ILE A 310 1.32 16.54 -2.25
N VAL A 311 0.37 15.76 -1.71
CA VAL A 311 0.65 14.65 -0.78
C VAL A 311 1.41 13.51 -1.47
N ALA A 312 1.37 13.40 -2.80
CA ALA A 312 2.15 12.41 -3.54
C ALA A 312 3.63 12.82 -3.70
N LEU A 313 3.96 14.11 -3.51
CA LEU A 313 5.30 14.63 -3.79
C LEU A 313 6.39 13.98 -2.94
N PRO A 314 6.23 13.76 -1.62
CA PRO A 314 7.28 13.12 -0.81
C PRO A 314 7.69 11.75 -1.36
N THR A 315 6.72 10.88 -1.64
CA THR A 315 6.97 9.55 -2.19
C THR A 315 7.56 9.61 -3.59
N LEU A 316 7.12 10.53 -4.45
CA LEU A 316 7.69 10.70 -5.79
C LEU A 316 9.12 11.26 -5.74
N ALA A 317 9.40 12.18 -4.81
CA ALA A 317 10.69 12.86 -4.71
C ALA A 317 11.81 11.88 -4.37
N TRP A 318 11.63 11.04 -3.34
CA TRP A 318 12.68 10.07 -2.99
C TRP A 318 12.83 8.99 -4.06
N ARG A 319 11.74 8.57 -4.71
CA ARG A 319 11.78 7.60 -5.82
C ARG A 319 12.57 8.12 -7.02
N PHE A 320 12.50 9.42 -7.30
CA PHE A 320 13.24 10.04 -8.40
C PHE A 320 14.68 10.42 -8.01
N ALA A 321 14.96 10.52 -6.72
CA ALA A 321 16.30 10.75 -6.19
C ALA A 321 17.12 9.46 -6.09
N SER A 322 16.49 8.28 -6.07
CA SER A 322 17.18 7.00 -5.97
C SER A 322 17.50 6.38 -7.33
N HIS A 323 18.60 5.63 -7.40
CA HIS A 323 19.07 4.92 -8.58
C HIS A 323 18.72 3.42 -8.60
N ASP A 324 17.87 2.96 -7.69
CA ASP A 324 17.43 1.56 -7.62
C ASP A 324 16.18 1.34 -8.48
N ASP A 325 16.31 0.54 -9.54
CA ASP A 325 15.29 0.29 -10.56
C ASP A 325 13.94 -0.20 -10.01
N HIS A 326 13.97 -0.90 -8.87
CA HIS A 326 12.77 -1.40 -8.22
C HIS A 326 11.86 -0.27 -7.74
N TYR A 327 12.41 0.93 -7.51
CA TYR A 327 11.65 2.07 -7.02
C TYR A 327 10.84 2.77 -8.11
N TRP A 328 11.18 2.74 -9.40
CA TRP A 328 10.35 3.38 -10.45
C TRP A 328 9.49 2.40 -11.25
N GLY A 329 9.78 1.11 -11.17
CA GLY A 329 8.99 0.07 -11.83
C GLY A 329 7.52 0.01 -11.39
N THR A 330 6.73 -0.70 -12.19
CA THR A 330 5.31 -0.95 -11.91
C THR A 330 5.06 -2.24 -11.13
N ASP A 331 6.09 -3.07 -10.94
CA ASP A 331 5.94 -4.43 -10.42
C ASP A 331 5.87 -4.53 -8.88
N TRP A 332 6.36 -3.51 -8.17
CA TRP A 332 6.52 -3.51 -6.71
C TRP A 332 5.44 -2.70 -5.97
N HIS A 333 5.41 -2.85 -4.65
CA HIS A 333 4.39 -2.29 -3.77
C HIS A 333 4.41 -0.75 -3.63
N TYR A 334 5.48 -0.07 -4.05
CA TYR A 334 5.70 1.39 -3.85
C TYR A 334 4.59 2.30 -4.42
N ASN A 335 3.81 1.79 -5.38
CA ASN A 335 2.72 2.55 -5.99
C ASN A 335 1.42 2.51 -5.17
N ALA A 336 1.28 1.58 -4.22
CA ALA A 336 0.05 1.43 -3.45
C ALA A 336 -0.31 2.70 -2.67
N VAL A 337 0.65 3.28 -1.93
CA VAL A 337 0.43 4.50 -1.13
C VAL A 337 0.05 5.73 -1.97
N LEU A 338 0.41 5.73 -3.26
CA LEU A 338 0.01 6.79 -4.20
C LEU A 338 -1.44 6.65 -4.64
N MET A 339 -2.00 5.44 -4.70
CA MET A 339 -3.36 5.18 -5.17
C MET A 339 -4.43 5.94 -4.37
N PRO A 340 -4.48 5.89 -3.01
CA PRO A 340 -5.48 6.67 -2.28
C PRO A 340 -5.30 8.18 -2.52
N ILE A 341 -4.07 8.66 -2.72
CA ILE A 341 -3.79 10.08 -2.98
C ILE A 341 -4.34 10.50 -4.35
N VAL A 342 -4.00 9.78 -5.42
CA VAL A 342 -4.40 10.16 -6.79
C VAL A 342 -5.90 10.01 -7.02
N PHE A 343 -6.56 9.01 -6.43
CA PHE A 343 -8.01 8.83 -6.52
C PHE A 343 -8.78 9.88 -5.71
N MET A 344 -8.27 10.28 -4.54
CA MET A 344 -8.83 11.41 -3.78
C MET A 344 -8.64 12.73 -4.52
N ALA A 345 -7.46 12.95 -5.10
CA ALA A 345 -7.16 14.12 -5.93
C ALA A 345 -8.05 14.18 -7.19
N LEU A 346 -8.25 13.05 -7.87
CA LEU A 346 -9.20 12.92 -8.99
C LEU A 346 -10.61 13.31 -8.54
N THR A 347 -11.11 12.69 -7.47
CA THR A 347 -12.47 12.91 -6.98
C THR A 347 -12.72 14.38 -6.65
N ASP A 348 -11.77 15.01 -5.97
CA ASP A 348 -11.78 16.41 -5.62
C ASP A 348 -11.66 17.35 -6.85
N ALA A 349 -10.88 16.96 -7.87
CA ALA A 349 -10.80 17.67 -9.14
C ALA A 349 -12.11 17.57 -9.95
N LEU A 350 -12.73 16.39 -9.99
CA LEU A 350 -14.01 16.15 -10.67
C LEU A 350 -15.13 17.00 -10.07
N ALA A 351 -15.19 17.10 -8.74
CA ALA A 351 -16.17 17.94 -8.05
C ALA A 351 -16.09 19.40 -8.52
N ARG A 352 -14.88 19.98 -8.57
CA ARG A 352 -14.66 21.34 -9.09
C ARG A 352 -14.91 21.47 -10.58
N ALA A 353 -14.57 20.45 -11.37
CA ALA A 353 -14.73 20.49 -12.82
C ALA A 353 -16.22 20.50 -13.24
N ARG A 354 -17.13 19.91 -12.46
CA ARG A 354 -18.58 19.96 -12.68
C ARG A 354 -19.16 21.38 -12.60
N GLU A 355 -18.54 22.24 -11.79
CA GLU A 355 -18.93 23.64 -11.59
C GLU A 355 -18.17 24.60 -12.52
N SER A 356 -17.29 24.08 -13.37
CA SER A 356 -16.48 24.91 -14.25
C SER A 356 -17.31 25.62 -15.32
N ARG A 357 -16.95 26.88 -15.62
CA ARG A 357 -17.51 27.63 -16.76
C ARG A 357 -17.11 27.03 -18.12
N ARG A 358 -16.05 26.22 -18.17
CA ARG A 358 -15.55 25.61 -19.41
C ARG A 358 -16.36 24.33 -19.73
N PRO A 359 -17.08 24.25 -20.87
CA PRO A 359 -17.94 23.10 -21.18
C PRO A 359 -17.20 21.76 -21.23
N TRP A 360 -16.00 21.74 -21.79
CA TRP A 360 -15.19 20.53 -21.90
C TRP A 360 -14.83 19.95 -20.52
N LEU A 361 -14.51 20.78 -19.52
CA LEU A 361 -14.22 20.31 -18.16
C LEU A 361 -15.46 19.69 -17.49
N ARG A 362 -16.65 20.26 -17.72
CA ARG A 362 -17.90 19.68 -17.21
C ARG A 362 -18.19 18.34 -17.86
N SER A 363 -17.99 18.23 -19.17
CA SER A 363 -18.13 16.98 -19.92
C SER A 363 -17.15 15.92 -19.41
N SER A 364 -15.85 16.26 -19.31
CA SER A 364 -14.84 15.37 -18.74
C SER A 364 -15.24 14.90 -17.34
N ALA A 365 -15.76 15.78 -16.48
CA ALA A 365 -16.18 15.40 -15.13
C ALA A 365 -17.34 14.39 -15.09
N GLN A 366 -18.19 14.36 -16.11
CA GLN A 366 -19.31 13.42 -16.22
C GLN A 366 -18.87 12.03 -16.67
N HIS A 367 -17.90 11.95 -17.58
CA HIS A 367 -17.44 10.71 -18.22
C HIS A 367 -16.21 10.08 -17.56
N MET A 368 -15.36 10.87 -16.88
CA MET A 368 -14.10 10.37 -16.32
C MET A 368 -14.26 9.20 -15.34
N PRO A 369 -15.25 9.16 -14.43
CA PRO A 369 -15.46 7.99 -13.57
C PRO A 369 -15.65 6.69 -14.36
N GLY A 370 -16.37 6.75 -15.48
CA GLY A 370 -16.57 5.60 -16.37
C GLY A 370 -15.30 5.25 -17.15
N ALA A 371 -14.57 6.25 -17.65
CA ALA A 371 -13.31 6.04 -18.36
C ALA A 371 -12.23 5.40 -17.47
N VAL A 372 -12.06 5.90 -16.24
CA VAL A 372 -11.11 5.36 -15.27
C VAL A 372 -11.51 3.95 -14.82
N LEU A 373 -12.81 3.67 -14.66
CA LEU A 373 -13.30 2.31 -14.42
C LEU A 373 -13.00 1.38 -15.60
N ALA A 374 -13.28 1.80 -16.83
CA ALA A 374 -12.99 1.02 -18.03
C ALA A 374 -11.49 0.73 -18.18
N ALA A 375 -10.63 1.73 -17.94
CA ALA A 375 -9.19 1.57 -17.94
C ALA A 375 -8.72 0.58 -16.85
N SER A 376 -9.26 0.69 -15.64
CA SER A 376 -8.93 -0.21 -14.53
C SER A 376 -9.37 -1.65 -14.82
N LEU A 377 -10.54 -1.86 -15.42
CA LEU A 377 -11.02 -3.18 -15.84
C LEU A 377 -10.16 -3.76 -16.97
N ALA A 378 -9.82 -2.95 -17.98
CA ALA A 378 -8.97 -3.38 -19.09
C ALA A 378 -7.57 -3.78 -18.60
N LEU A 379 -6.96 -2.97 -17.72
CA LEU A 379 -5.69 -3.30 -17.10
C LEU A 379 -5.79 -4.51 -16.18
N THR A 380 -6.93 -4.73 -15.52
CA THR A 380 -7.11 -5.89 -14.64
C THR A 380 -6.89 -7.21 -15.38
N ALA A 381 -7.19 -7.28 -16.68
CA ALA A 381 -6.96 -8.47 -17.50
C ALA A 381 -5.47 -8.86 -17.64
N SER A 382 -4.53 -7.95 -17.36
CA SER A 382 -3.09 -8.21 -17.33
C SER A 382 -2.49 -8.06 -15.93
N MET A 383 -3.33 -8.04 -14.90
CA MET A 383 -2.92 -7.82 -13.50
C MET A 383 -3.26 -9.04 -12.63
N PRO A 384 -2.66 -9.14 -11.43
CA PRO A 384 -2.77 -10.32 -10.57
C PRO A 384 -4.19 -10.81 -10.26
N LEU A 385 -5.20 -9.92 -10.17
CA LEU A 385 -6.58 -10.36 -9.91
C LEU A 385 -7.17 -11.19 -11.05
N TYR A 386 -6.66 -11.08 -12.27
CA TYR A 386 -7.11 -11.90 -13.39
C TYR A 386 -6.93 -13.40 -13.11
N ALA A 387 -5.89 -13.78 -12.35
CA ALA A 387 -5.64 -15.17 -11.98
C ALA A 387 -6.81 -15.79 -11.21
N LEU A 388 -7.65 -15.01 -10.50
CA LEU A 388 -8.85 -15.54 -9.83
C LEU A 388 -9.91 -16.08 -10.80
N THR A 389 -9.82 -15.75 -12.10
CA THR A 389 -10.69 -16.32 -13.13
C THR A 389 -10.20 -17.68 -13.64
N GLU A 390 -8.96 -18.05 -13.30
CA GLU A 390 -8.32 -19.27 -13.78
C GLU A 390 -8.45 -20.41 -12.76
N ALA A 391 -9.00 -21.55 -13.19
CA ALA A 391 -9.17 -22.72 -12.31
C ALA A 391 -7.84 -23.23 -11.72
N GLY A 392 -6.72 -22.98 -12.40
CA GLY A 392 -5.37 -23.33 -11.93
C GLY A 392 -4.95 -22.60 -10.66
N THR A 393 -5.49 -21.42 -10.41
CA THR A 393 -5.19 -20.62 -9.21
C THR A 393 -5.59 -21.31 -7.92
N TYR A 394 -6.65 -22.14 -7.97
CA TYR A 394 -7.19 -22.84 -6.81
C TYR A 394 -6.59 -24.23 -6.60
N ARG A 395 -5.74 -24.71 -7.52
CA ARG A 395 -5.11 -26.04 -7.43
C ARG A 395 -3.69 -25.92 -6.90
N VAL A 396 -3.41 -26.63 -5.81
CA VAL A 396 -2.05 -26.77 -5.28
C VAL A 396 -1.33 -27.88 -6.07
N PRO A 397 -0.20 -27.57 -6.76
CA PRO A 397 0.57 -28.57 -7.51
C PRO A 397 1.09 -29.70 -6.62
N GLN A 398 1.25 -30.90 -7.19
CA GLN A 398 1.83 -32.04 -6.47
C GLN A 398 3.26 -31.76 -6.00
N SER A 399 4.07 -31.06 -6.79
CA SER A 399 5.42 -30.64 -6.41
C SER A 399 5.43 -29.78 -5.14
N VAL A 400 4.48 -28.85 -5.00
CA VAL A 400 4.36 -28.02 -3.80
C VAL A 400 3.97 -28.86 -2.58
N ARG A 401 3.06 -29.82 -2.73
CA ARG A 401 2.69 -30.74 -1.63
C ARG A 401 3.88 -31.61 -1.21
N ALA A 402 4.66 -32.09 -2.16
CA ALA A 402 5.86 -32.87 -1.88
C ALA A 402 6.95 -32.03 -1.18
N ALA A 403 7.13 -30.77 -1.60
CA ALA A 403 8.02 -29.82 -0.92
C ALA A 403 7.56 -29.54 0.52
N GLU A 404 6.27 -29.30 0.74
CA GLU A 404 5.71 -29.09 2.10
C GLU A 404 5.94 -30.34 2.98
N GLN A 405 5.66 -31.55 2.48
CA GLN A 405 5.93 -32.80 3.20
C GLN A 405 7.41 -32.99 3.56
N LEU A 406 8.32 -32.56 2.68
CA LEU A 406 9.76 -32.59 2.96
C LEU A 406 10.12 -31.58 4.05
N LEU A 407 9.61 -30.35 3.98
CA LEU A 407 9.88 -29.29 4.95
C LEU A 407 9.27 -29.62 6.32
N ASP A 408 8.15 -30.33 6.39
CA ASP A 408 7.50 -30.78 7.63
C ASP A 408 8.35 -31.77 8.43
N ARG A 409 9.36 -32.41 7.80
CA ARG A 409 10.33 -33.28 8.49
C ARG A 409 11.33 -32.51 9.35
N ILE A 410 11.45 -31.19 9.18
CA ILE A 410 12.25 -30.34 10.05
C ILE A 410 11.49 -30.15 11.37
N PRO A 411 12.09 -30.40 12.54
CA PRO A 411 11.43 -30.17 13.83
C PRO A 411 11.09 -28.69 14.06
N ASP A 412 10.05 -28.46 14.86
CA ASP A 412 9.75 -27.11 15.38
C ASP A 412 10.94 -26.61 16.23
N ASP A 413 11.09 -25.30 16.29
CA ASP A 413 12.18 -24.56 16.97
C ASP A 413 13.61 -24.88 16.50
N ALA A 414 13.78 -25.75 15.49
CA ALA A 414 15.07 -26.00 14.87
C ALA A 414 15.64 -24.73 14.22
N THR A 415 16.97 -24.64 14.17
CA THR A 415 17.65 -23.60 13.40
C THR A 415 17.76 -24.01 11.94
N VAL A 416 17.27 -23.17 11.04
CA VAL A 416 17.23 -23.48 9.60
C VAL A 416 17.81 -22.34 8.81
N GLU A 417 18.76 -22.62 7.94
CA GLU A 417 19.13 -21.68 6.88
C GLU A 417 18.39 -22.06 5.60
N ALA A 418 17.68 -21.09 5.04
CA ALA A 418 16.70 -21.35 4.00
C ALA A 418 16.87 -20.41 2.81
N ASP A 419 16.57 -20.97 1.65
CA ASP A 419 16.36 -20.23 0.41
C ASP A 419 14.95 -19.61 0.39
N ILE A 420 14.62 -18.80 -0.62
CA ILE A 420 13.43 -17.93 -0.63
C ILE A 420 12.13 -18.65 -0.26
N ALA A 421 11.75 -19.70 -1.02
CA ALA A 421 10.40 -20.26 -0.90
C ALA A 421 10.16 -21.04 0.42
N PRO A 422 11.12 -21.84 0.93
CA PRO A 422 11.00 -22.49 2.24
C PRO A 422 10.79 -21.53 3.42
N ILE A 423 11.28 -20.28 3.36
CA ILE A 423 11.14 -19.30 4.46
C ILE A 423 9.69 -19.19 4.92
N SER A 424 8.76 -19.01 3.98
CA SER A 424 7.33 -18.83 4.28
C SER A 424 6.64 -20.07 4.88
N ARG A 425 7.33 -21.21 4.95
CA ARG A 425 6.83 -22.45 5.58
C ARG A 425 7.46 -22.73 6.93
N LEU A 426 8.57 -22.06 7.23
CA LEU A 426 9.40 -22.36 8.39
C LEU A 426 9.46 -21.20 9.38
N ALA A 427 9.32 -19.93 8.96
CA ALA A 427 9.49 -18.77 9.84
C ALA A 427 8.52 -18.74 11.03
N SER A 428 7.34 -19.33 10.88
CA SER A 428 6.34 -19.44 11.95
C SER A 428 6.74 -20.40 13.08
N ARG A 429 7.53 -21.44 12.78
CA ARG A 429 7.80 -22.58 13.68
C ARG A 429 9.28 -22.82 13.97
N CYS A 430 10.18 -22.40 13.09
CA CYS A 430 11.63 -22.54 13.21
C CYS A 430 12.30 -21.18 13.44
N ARG A 431 13.58 -21.19 13.81
CA ARG A 431 14.46 -20.01 13.75
C ARG A 431 15.16 -19.99 12.39
N VAL A 432 14.70 -19.13 11.50
CA VAL A 432 15.12 -19.13 10.09
C VAL A 432 16.14 -18.03 9.79
N PHE A 433 17.22 -18.41 9.12
CA PHE A 433 18.28 -17.54 8.62
C PHE A 433 18.28 -17.52 7.09
N TRP A 434 18.84 -16.43 6.54
CA TRP A 434 19.06 -16.34 5.11
C TRP A 434 20.26 -17.16 4.67
N ILE A 435 20.13 -17.78 3.49
CA ILE A 435 21.23 -18.49 2.85
C ILE A 435 22.45 -17.56 2.66
N GLY A 436 23.59 -17.96 3.21
CA GLY A 436 24.86 -17.26 3.11
C GLY A 436 25.07 -16.13 4.13
N ASP A 437 24.11 -15.80 4.99
CA ASP A 437 24.27 -14.77 6.04
C ASP A 437 23.82 -15.27 7.42
N THR A 438 24.51 -16.28 7.94
CA THR A 438 24.28 -16.78 9.31
C THR A 438 25.24 -16.20 10.35
N ARG A 439 26.16 -15.31 9.94
CA ARG A 439 27.17 -14.64 10.80
C ARG A 439 27.85 -15.58 11.82
N GLY A 440 28.23 -16.79 11.36
CA GLY A 440 28.94 -17.79 12.17
C GLY A 440 28.03 -18.73 12.98
N ILE A 441 26.71 -18.57 12.92
CA ILE A 441 25.77 -19.57 13.45
C ILE A 441 25.73 -20.75 12.47
N THR A 442 26.00 -21.96 12.98
CA THR A 442 25.81 -23.19 12.21
C THR A 442 24.39 -23.72 12.44
N PRO A 443 23.51 -23.69 11.42
CA PRO A 443 22.14 -24.17 11.54
C PRO A 443 22.08 -25.71 11.65
N ASP A 444 20.99 -26.21 12.23
CA ASP A 444 20.71 -27.65 12.33
C ASP A 444 20.28 -28.23 10.98
N TYR A 445 19.59 -27.42 10.17
CA TYR A 445 19.09 -27.80 8.86
C TYR A 445 19.40 -26.75 7.79
N LEU A 446 19.57 -27.21 6.55
CA LEU A 446 19.60 -26.37 5.36
C LEU A 446 18.40 -26.73 4.49
N ALA A 447 17.59 -25.75 4.09
CA ALA A 447 16.42 -25.94 3.23
C ALA A 447 16.59 -25.13 1.93
N LEU A 448 17.09 -25.79 0.89
CA LEU A 448 17.65 -25.13 -0.30
C LEU A 448 16.85 -25.47 -1.56
N ARG A 449 16.81 -24.55 -2.53
CA ARG A 449 16.30 -24.89 -3.86
C ARG A 449 17.27 -25.86 -4.53
N LEU A 450 16.74 -26.98 -5.05
CA LEU A 450 17.48 -27.93 -5.84
C LEU A 450 17.46 -27.45 -7.30
N ALA A 451 18.57 -26.87 -7.75
CA ALA A 451 18.70 -26.42 -9.14
C ALA A 451 18.71 -27.60 -10.11
N ASP A 452 18.22 -27.37 -11.34
CA ASP A 452 18.19 -28.39 -12.38
C ASP A 452 19.59 -29.00 -12.61
N GLY A 453 19.68 -30.33 -12.53
CA GLY A 453 20.92 -31.07 -12.73
C GLY A 453 21.83 -31.21 -11.51
N LYS A 454 21.51 -30.58 -10.36
CA LYS A 454 22.25 -30.83 -9.11
C LYS A 454 21.88 -32.17 -8.48
N THR A 455 22.89 -32.88 -8.01
CA THR A 455 22.75 -34.13 -7.24
C THR A 455 22.61 -33.87 -5.74
N PRO A 456 22.11 -34.84 -4.95
CA PRO A 456 22.17 -34.76 -3.49
C PRO A 456 23.58 -34.50 -2.93
N GLU A 457 24.60 -35.07 -3.57
CA GLU A 457 26.01 -34.88 -3.22
C GLU A 457 26.48 -33.44 -3.45
N ASP A 458 26.02 -32.80 -4.53
CA ASP A 458 26.29 -31.39 -4.80
C ASP A 458 25.69 -30.48 -3.72
N LEU A 459 24.47 -30.78 -3.26
CA LEU A 459 23.84 -30.05 -2.16
C LEU A 459 24.62 -30.18 -0.86
N VAL A 460 25.07 -31.40 -0.51
CA VAL A 460 25.89 -31.62 0.69
C VAL A 460 27.18 -30.80 0.58
N THR A 461 27.85 -30.84 -0.57
CA THR A 461 29.07 -30.06 -0.84
C THR A 461 28.82 -28.55 -0.70
N ASP A 462 27.70 -28.04 -1.23
CA ASP A 462 27.31 -26.64 -1.05
C ASP A 462 27.08 -26.29 0.43
N GLY A 463 26.44 -27.18 1.20
CA GLY A 463 26.25 -27.00 2.64
C GLY A 463 27.55 -26.97 3.44
N GLU A 464 28.51 -27.82 3.09
CA GLU A 464 29.86 -27.82 3.70
C GLU A 464 30.68 -26.60 3.29
N ARG A 465 30.43 -26.04 2.09
CA ARG A 465 31.02 -24.75 1.67
C ARG A 465 30.41 -23.57 2.43
N LEU A 466 29.10 -23.58 2.67
CA LEU A 466 28.42 -22.56 3.46
C LEU A 466 28.90 -22.58 4.93
N HIS A 467 29.15 -23.78 5.47
CA HIS A 467 29.66 -23.97 6.84
C HIS A 467 30.89 -24.86 6.88
N PRO A 468 32.09 -24.29 6.67
CA PRO A 468 33.34 -25.05 6.69
C PRO A 468 33.53 -25.81 8.01
N GLY A 469 33.88 -27.09 7.93
CA GLY A 469 34.13 -27.95 9.09
C GLY A 469 32.88 -28.60 9.69
N VAL A 470 31.70 -28.37 9.11
CA VAL A 470 30.43 -28.97 9.55
C VAL A 470 30.01 -30.02 8.54
N ARG A 471 29.72 -31.23 9.01
CA ARG A 471 29.19 -32.30 8.14
C ARG A 471 27.67 -32.23 8.08
N TYR A 472 27.13 -32.21 6.88
CA TYR A 472 25.69 -32.34 6.63
C TYR A 472 25.36 -33.70 5.99
N VAL A 473 24.15 -34.19 6.25
CA VAL A 473 23.61 -35.42 5.69
C VAL A 473 22.34 -35.07 4.91
N PHE A 474 22.21 -35.61 3.71
CA PHE A 474 21.01 -35.42 2.89
C PHE A 474 19.80 -36.11 3.53
N LEU A 475 18.77 -35.33 3.85
CA LEU A 475 17.54 -35.81 4.46
C LEU A 475 16.52 -36.23 3.41
N GLY A 476 16.46 -35.51 2.29
CA GLY A 476 15.58 -35.79 1.16
C GLY A 476 15.50 -34.62 0.17
N GLY A 477 14.97 -34.89 -1.01
CA GLY A 477 14.76 -33.90 -2.07
C GLY A 477 13.47 -34.16 -2.81
N GLU A 478 12.57 -33.18 -2.81
CA GLU A 478 11.21 -33.27 -3.32
C GLU A 478 10.75 -31.90 -3.82
N GLY A 479 9.91 -31.88 -4.85
CA GLY A 479 9.26 -30.65 -5.31
C GLY A 479 10.19 -29.52 -5.76
N GLY A 480 11.45 -29.83 -6.12
CA GLY A 480 12.48 -28.85 -6.48
C GLY A 480 13.26 -28.27 -5.30
N TYR A 481 13.16 -28.88 -4.12
CA TYR A 481 13.87 -28.46 -2.91
C TYR A 481 14.62 -29.64 -2.28
N GLY A 482 15.74 -29.36 -1.63
CA GLY A 482 16.51 -30.33 -0.85
C GLY A 482 16.64 -29.89 0.60
N VAL A 483 16.59 -30.85 1.51
CA VAL A 483 16.83 -30.62 2.95
C VAL A 483 18.06 -31.38 3.39
N LEU A 484 18.97 -30.69 4.06
CA LEU A 484 20.15 -31.24 4.70
C LEU A 484 20.00 -31.13 6.22
N LYS A 485 20.52 -32.13 6.93
CA LYS A 485 20.58 -32.16 8.40
C LYS A 485 22.02 -32.21 8.86
N LYS A 486 22.39 -31.38 9.83
CA LYS A 486 23.71 -31.43 10.47
C LYS A 486 23.94 -32.79 11.14
N ALA A 487 25.07 -33.42 10.83
CA ALA A 487 25.45 -34.70 11.43
C ALA A 487 25.68 -34.55 12.94
N GLY A 488 25.06 -35.41 13.74
CA GLY A 488 25.19 -35.37 15.21
C GLY A 488 24.23 -34.40 15.92
N ALA A 489 23.36 -33.68 15.21
CA ALA A 489 22.25 -32.97 15.83
C ALA A 489 21.21 -33.98 16.36
N ALA A 490 21.02 -34.02 17.69
CA ALA A 490 20.03 -34.87 18.33
C ALA A 490 18.64 -34.59 17.73
N ALA A 491 17.82 -35.64 17.58
CA ALA A 491 16.39 -35.45 17.32
C ALA A 491 15.76 -34.97 18.65
N SER A 492 15.65 -33.66 18.83
CA SER A 492 14.91 -33.05 19.93
C SER A 492 13.43 -33.00 19.61
#